data_AF-A0A6A5VGJ4-F1
#
_entry.id   AF-A0A6A5VGJ4-F1
#
_cell.length_a   1.000
_cell.length_b   1.000
_cell.length_c   1.000
_cell.angle_alpha   90.00
_cell.angle_beta   90.00
_cell.angle_gamma   90.00
#
_symmetry.space_group_name_H-M   'P 1'
#
loop_
_entity.id
_entity.type
_entity.pdbx_description
1 polymer ?
#
loop_
_entity_poly.entity_id
_entity_poly.type
_entity_poly.pdbx_seq_one_letter_code
_entity_poly.pdbx_strand_id
1 'polypeptide(L)' 'RGAGSLLVQWGVNMSTTMGLDCYVQASEQGQRLYQHHRFTDLDTVEFDLTDYDLDGTEKMTAMIRRP' A
#
# COMPACT_ATOMS: atom_id res chain seq x y z
N ARG A 1 -2.23 12.41 12.44
CA ARG A 1 -2.07 11.69 13.73
C ARG A 1 -1.72 10.24 13.39
N GLY A 2 -0.52 9.75 13.76
CA GLY A 2 0.14 8.56 13.19
C GLY A 2 -0.50 7.18 13.45
N ALA A 3 -1.81 7.09 13.68
CA ALA A 3 -2.51 5.84 13.93
C ALA A 3 -2.32 4.82 12.80
N GLY A 4 -2.37 5.27 11.53
CA GLY A 4 -2.11 4.39 10.38
C GLY A 4 -0.70 3.79 10.41
N SER A 5 0.32 4.57 10.78
CA SER A 5 1.69 4.08 10.91
C SER A 5 1.84 3.05 12.02
N LEU A 6 1.15 3.25 13.16
CA LEU A 6 1.16 2.29 14.26
C LEU A 6 0.52 0.95 13.87
N LEU A 7 -0.59 0.98 13.12
CA LEU A 7 -1.25 -0.23 12.64
C LEU A 7 -0.37 -1.00 11.65
N VAL A 8 0.24 -0.30 10.69
CA VAL A 8 1.17 -0.94 9.72
C VAL A 8 2.38 -1.52 10.47
N GLN A 9 2.97 -0.76 11.39
CA GLN A 9 4.09 -1.23 12.20
C GLN A 9 3.76 -2.51 12.96
N TRP A 10 2.59 -2.58 13.59
CA TRP A 10 2.14 -3.77 14.31
C TRP A 10 2.06 -4.99 13.39
N GLY A 11 1.42 -4.86 12.22
CA GLY A 11 1.31 -5.95 11.25
C GLY A 11 2.66 -6.40 10.69
N VAL A 12 3.54 -5.45 10.36
CA VAL A 12 4.89 -5.72 9.85
C VAL A 12 5.78 -6.41 10.88
N ASN A 13 5.65 -6.07 12.16
CA ASN A 13 6.38 -6.76 13.23
C ASN A 13 5.95 -8.22 13.36
N MET A 14 4.65 -8.48 13.21
CA MET A 14 4.10 -9.84 13.23
C MET A 14 4.59 -10.65 12.02
N SER A 15 4.54 -10.07 10.81
CA SER A 15 5.01 -10.77 9.60
C SER A 15 6.51 -11.08 9.65
N THR A 16 7.32 -10.16 10.17
CA THR A 16 8.76 -10.37 10.39
C THR A 16 9.00 -11.54 11.35
N THR A 17 8.22 -11.63 12.43
CA THR A 17 8.31 -12.74 13.41
C THR A 17 7.93 -14.08 12.79
N MET A 18 6.98 -14.09 11.86
CA MET A 18 6.51 -15.29 11.17
C MET A 18 7.32 -15.63 9.90
N GLY A 19 8.23 -14.76 9.46
CA GLY A 19 8.96 -14.92 8.21
C GLY A 19 8.07 -14.83 6.96
N LEU A 20 7.02 -14.00 7.00
CA LEU A 20 6.04 -13.87 5.92
C LEU A 20 6.19 -12.55 5.17
N ASP A 21 6.05 -12.60 3.84
CA ASP A 21 5.90 -11.42 3.00
C ASP A 21 4.57 -10.70 3.29
N CYS A 22 4.55 -9.38 3.13
CA CYS A 22 3.33 -8.57 3.18
C CYS A 22 3.04 -7.96 1.81
N TYR A 23 1.77 -7.99 1.42
CA TYR A 23 1.26 -7.38 0.19
C TYR A 23 0.14 -6.40 0.52
N VAL A 24 0.15 -5.24 -0.14
CA VAL A 24 -0.90 -4.22 -0.03
C VAL A 24 -1.15 -3.56 -1.38
N GLN A 25 -2.34 -3.02 -1.57
CA GLN A 25 -2.65 -2.14 -2.69
C GLN A 25 -2.89 -0.74 -2.12
N ALA A 26 -1.99 0.19 -2.46
CA ALA A 26 -2.00 1.55 -1.93
C ALA A 26 -2.62 2.52 -2.94
N SER A 27 -3.45 3.45 -2.45
CA SER A 27 -3.77 4.64 -3.24
C SER A 27 -2.54 5.53 -3.38
N GLU A 28 -2.54 6.44 -4.36
CA GLU A 28 -1.47 7.41 -4.56
C GLU A 28 -1.17 8.22 -3.28
N GLN A 29 -2.19 8.64 -2.53
CA GLN A 29 -2.01 9.41 -1.31
C GLN A 29 -1.49 8.55 -0.14
N GLY A 30 -1.84 7.26 -0.12
CA GLY A 30 -1.44 6.30 0.91
C GLY A 30 -0.06 5.67 0.68
N GLN A 31 0.46 5.69 -0.54
CA GLN A 31 1.68 4.98 -0.94
C GLN A 31 2.88 5.31 -0.05
N ARG A 32 3.06 6.61 0.27
CA ARG A 32 4.18 7.08 1.11
C ARG A 32 4.18 6.47 2.51
N LEU A 33 3.00 6.15 3.07
CA LEU A 33 2.89 5.49 4.37
C LEU A 33 3.56 4.11 4.33
N TYR A 34 3.27 3.32 3.31
CA TYR A 34 3.81 1.97 3.17
C TYR A 34 5.30 1.99 2.83
N GLN A 35 5.75 2.94 1.98
CA GLN A 35 7.17 3.13 1.69
C GLN A 35 8.00 3.42 2.96
N HIS A 36 7.44 4.20 3.90
CA HIS A 36 8.08 4.42 5.20
C HIS A 36 8.31 3.13 5.99
N HIS A 37 7.45 2.12 5.79
CA HIS A 37 7.54 0.78 6.38
C HIS A 37 8.27 -0.24 5.49
N ARG A 38 9.07 0.24 4.51
CA ARG A 38 9.90 -0.56 3.59
C ARG A 38 9.13 -1.46 2.63
N PHE A 39 7.88 -1.12 2.33
CA PHE A 39 7.22 -1.68 1.15
C PHE A 39 7.81 -1.05 -0.11
N THR A 40 7.98 -1.85 -1.15
CA THR A 40 8.41 -1.42 -2.49
C THR A 40 7.31 -1.67 -3.50
N ASP A 41 7.22 -0.79 -4.49
CA ASP A 41 6.25 -0.91 -5.58
C ASP A 41 6.50 -2.18 -6.40
N LEU A 42 5.44 -2.88 -6.77
CA LEU A 42 5.44 -4.03 -7.67
C LEU A 42 4.82 -3.69 -9.03
N ASP A 43 3.63 -3.11 -9.00
CA ASP A 43 2.85 -2.77 -10.20
C ASP A 43 1.87 -1.63 -9.89
N THR A 44 1.53 -0.83 -10.88
CA THR A 44 0.57 0.28 -10.75
C THR A 44 -0.50 0.14 -11.82
N VAL A 45 -1.76 0.14 -11.38
CA VAL A 45 -2.93 0.17 -12.24
C VAL A 45 -3.54 1.57 -12.18
N GLU A 46 -3.78 2.16 -13.34
CA GLU A 46 -4.53 3.40 -13.48
C GLU A 46 -5.96 3.07 -13.92
N PHE A 47 -6.94 3.62 -13.20
CA PHE A 47 -8.35 3.47 -13.50
C PHE A 47 -8.84 4.79 -14.06
N ASP A 48 -9.34 4.77 -15.30
CA ASP A 48 -10.17 5.85 -15.81
C ASP A 48 -11.52 5.77 -15.09
N LEU A 49 -11.83 6.78 -14.28
CA LEU A 49 -13.06 6.77 -13.49
C LEU A 49 -14.29 7.07 -14.35
N THR A 50 -14.10 7.57 -15.57
CA THR A 50 -15.21 7.79 -16.52
C THR A 50 -15.85 6.48 -17.00
N ASP A 51 -15.13 5.36 -16.92
CA ASP A 51 -15.67 4.01 -17.12
C ASP A 51 -16.76 3.66 -16.07
N TYR A 52 -16.85 4.42 -14.98
CA TYR A 52 -17.75 4.22 -13.85
C TYR A 52 -18.66 5.43 -13.58
N ASP A 53 -18.90 6.29 -14.57
CA ASP A 53 -19.70 7.53 -14.44
C ASP A 53 -19.16 8.52 -13.39
N LEU A 54 -17.84 8.52 -13.16
CA LEU A 54 -17.12 9.41 -12.27
C LEU A 54 -16.07 10.24 -13.03
N ASP A 55 -15.52 11.28 -12.39
CA ASP A 55 -14.50 12.15 -13.00
C ASP A 55 -13.08 11.80 -12.53
N GLY A 56 -12.15 11.77 -13.48
CA GLY A 56 -10.70 11.71 -13.21
C GLY A 56 -10.06 10.34 -13.38
N THR A 57 -8.86 10.18 -12.82
CA THR A 57 -8.08 8.94 -12.88
C THR A 57 -7.62 8.59 -11.47
N GLU A 58 -7.82 7.34 -11.07
CA GLU A 58 -7.33 6.83 -9.78
C GLU A 58 -6.16 5.89 -10.02
N LYS A 59 -5.06 6.07 -9.27
CA LYS A 59 -3.90 5.17 -9.33
C LYS A 59 -3.85 4.30 -8.10
N MET A 60 -3.72 2.99 -8.32
CA MET A 60 -3.49 2.03 -7.25
C MET A 60 -2.21 1.24 -7.49
N THR A 61 -1.30 1.28 -6.53
CA THR A 61 0.00 0.60 -6.60
C THR A 61 0.00 -0.62 -5.70
N ALA A 62 0.18 -1.80 -6.28
CA ALA A 62 0.51 -3.00 -5.54
C ALA A 62 1.93 -2.88 -4.98
N MET A 63 2.11 -3.17 -3.70
CA MET A 63 3.40 -3.07 -3.01
C MET A 63 3.67 -4.32 -2.19
N ILE A 64 4.95 -4.67 -2.06
CA ILE A 64 5.42 -5.81 -1.27
C ILE A 64 6.45 -5.37 -0.24
N ARG A 65 6.43 -5.99 0.94
CA ARG A 65 7.52 -6.00 1.90
C ARG A 65 7.95 -7.43 2.19
N ARG A 66 9.25 -7.70 2.07
CA ARG A 66 9.84 -8.98 2.50
C ARG A 66 10.36 -8.88 3.96
N PRO A 67 10.37 -9.98 4.73
CA PRO A 67 10.84 -10.03 6.12
C PRO A 67 12.18 -9.31 6.36
#